data_AF-A0A9D9T6N6-F1
#
_entry.id   AF-A0A9D9T6N6-F1
#
_cell.length_a   1.000
_cell.length_b   1.000
_cell.length_c   1.000
_cell.angle_alpha   90.00
_cell.angle_beta   90.00
_cell.angle_gamma   90.00
#
_symmetry.space_group_name_H-M   'P 1'
#
loop_
_entity.id
_entity.type
_entity.pdbx_description
1 polymer ?
#
loop_
_entity_poly.entity_id
_entity_poly.type
_entity_poly.pdbx_seq_one_letter_code
_entity_poly.pdbx_strand_id
1 'polypeptide(L)'
;MCSFQLTAQQQVTAEIDRILKITPRLVERYTPQKATNTLIFPAEFNAIQFENAADLATLTNKVIIKIELVFTTFKKNETFDQHALNRKRLHYLFEKVPNIAAQHAIEWSLIGQTACKTVEEGRDFFHGILIKYKELPTPASSLIEQQFIKAA
;
A
#
# COMPACT_ATOMS: atom_id res chain seq x y z
N MET A 1 -5.19 -12.86 34.92
CA MET A 1 -5.44 -11.91 33.81
C MET A 1 -5.08 -12.63 32.52
N CYS A 2 -6.06 -13.00 31.70
CA CYS A 2 -5.83 -13.74 30.46
C CYS A 2 -5.55 -12.74 29.35
N SER A 3 -4.30 -12.61 28.91
CA SER A 3 -3.94 -11.77 27.78
C SER A 3 -4.31 -12.52 26.50
N PHE A 4 -5.43 -12.14 25.86
CA PHE A 4 -5.79 -12.70 24.56
C PHE A 4 -4.81 -12.17 23.50
N GLN A 5 -3.90 -13.02 23.04
CA GLN A 5 -3.08 -12.73 21.87
C GLN A 5 -3.89 -13.02 20.60
N LEU A 6 -3.94 -12.05 19.69
CA LEU A 6 -4.55 -12.21 18.36
C LEU A 6 -3.71 -13.16 17.51
N THR A 7 -4.37 -14.02 16.71
CA THR A 7 -3.68 -14.82 15.69
C THR A 7 -3.15 -13.91 14.57
N ALA A 8 -2.17 -14.38 13.78
CA ALA A 8 -1.63 -13.62 12.65
C ALA A 8 -2.72 -13.16 11.67
N GLN A 9 -3.71 -14.02 11.39
CA GLN A 9 -4.84 -13.68 10.53
C GLN A 9 -5.72 -12.57 11.14
N GLN A 10 -5.93 -12.60 12.46
CA GLN A 10 -6.70 -11.58 13.16
C GLN A 10 -5.94 -10.25 13.21
N GLN A 11 -4.61 -10.28 13.38
CA GLN A 11 -3.75 -9.08 13.31
C GLN A 11 -3.80 -8.43 11.92
N VAL A 12 -3.67 -9.23 10.84
CA VAL A 12 -3.79 -8.72 9.45
C VAL A 12 -5.16 -8.10 9.23
N THR A 13 -6.23 -8.75 9.69
CA THR A 13 -7.60 -8.24 9.54
C THR A 13 -7.77 -6.90 10.27
N ALA A 14 -7.31 -6.82 11.53
CA ALA A 14 -7.38 -5.60 12.32
C ALA A 14 -6.57 -4.46 11.70
N GLU A 15 -5.42 -4.77 11.11
CA GLU A 15 -4.57 -3.80 10.43
C GLU A 15 -5.24 -3.28 9.15
N ILE A 16 -5.83 -4.16 8.34
CA ILE A 16 -6.61 -3.77 7.17
C ILE A 16 -7.78 -2.86 7.58
N ASP A 17 -8.50 -3.20 8.66
CA ASP A 17 -9.57 -2.37 9.20
C ASP A 17 -9.08 -1.00 9.67
N ARG A 18 -7.88 -0.93 10.26
CA ARG A 18 -7.24 0.34 10.64
C ARG A 18 -6.89 1.16 9.40
N ILE A 19 -6.29 0.55 8.38
CA ILE A 19 -5.90 1.23 7.13
C ILE A 19 -7.11 1.80 6.42
N LEU A 20 -8.20 1.04 6.30
CA LEU A 20 -9.40 1.48 5.59
C LEU A 20 -10.17 2.61 6.29
N LYS A 21 -9.90 2.86 7.58
CA LYS A 21 -10.42 4.02 8.33
C LYS A 21 -9.64 5.32 8.06
N ILE A 22 -8.49 5.26 7.37
CA ILE A 22 -7.74 6.46 7.01
C ILE A 22 -8.56 7.29 6.03
N THR A 23 -8.72 8.59 6.31
CA THR A 23 -9.37 9.51 5.38
C THR A 23 -8.55 9.61 4.09
N PRO A 24 -9.12 9.27 2.91
CA PRO A 24 -8.37 9.37 1.67
C PRO A 24 -7.98 10.81 1.34
N ARG A 25 -6.74 11.00 0.90
CA ARG A 25 -6.31 12.24 0.26
C ARG A 25 -6.97 12.32 -1.12
N LEU A 26 -7.78 13.35 -1.33
CA LEU A 26 -8.44 13.57 -2.61
C LEU A 26 -7.55 14.37 -3.55
N VAL A 27 -7.46 13.90 -4.80
CA VAL A 27 -6.77 14.58 -5.90
C VAL A 27 -7.60 14.47 -7.16
N GLU A 28 -7.44 15.38 -8.11
CA GLU A 28 -8.13 15.24 -9.40
C GLU A 28 -7.65 13.99 -10.14
N ARG A 29 -6.33 13.87 -10.33
CA ARG A 29 -5.67 12.73 -10.96
C ARG A 29 -4.34 12.45 -10.28
N TYR A 30 -4.02 11.18 -10.09
CA TYR A 30 -2.74 10.76 -9.56
C TYR A 30 -1.86 10.26 -10.70
N THR A 31 -0.63 10.76 -10.77
CA THR A 31 0.40 10.28 -11.71
C THR A 31 1.53 9.68 -10.89
N PRO A 32 1.74 8.35 -10.93
CA PRO A 32 2.81 7.72 -10.19
C PRO A 32 4.17 8.21 -10.71
N GLN A 33 5.02 8.67 -9.79
CA GLN A 33 6.38 9.07 -10.13
C GLN A 33 7.32 7.88 -9.95
N LYS A 34 8.07 7.54 -11.00
CA LYS A 34 9.12 6.52 -10.92
C LYS A 34 10.28 7.08 -10.09
N ALA A 35 10.72 6.29 -9.12
CA ALA A 35 11.91 6.56 -8.32
C ALA A 35 12.61 5.23 -8.05
N THR A 36 13.93 5.26 -7.87
CA THR A 36 14.75 4.05 -7.64
C THR A 36 14.23 3.21 -6.47
N ASN A 37 13.71 3.87 -5.44
CA ASN A 37 13.27 3.23 -4.19
C ASN A 37 11.75 3.12 -4.12
N THR A 38 11.08 3.01 -5.27
CA THR A 38 9.61 2.94 -5.36
C THR A 38 9.22 1.88 -6.38
N LEU A 39 8.46 0.89 -5.93
CA LEU A 39 7.78 -0.07 -6.81
C LEU A 39 6.35 0.40 -7.04
N ILE A 40 5.88 0.28 -8.28
CA ILE A 40 4.54 0.66 -8.71
C ILE A 40 3.87 -0.60 -9.25
N PHE A 41 2.73 -0.96 -8.68
CA PHE A 41 1.95 -2.12 -9.09
C PHE A 41 0.57 -1.63 -9.53
N PRO A 42 0.38 -1.36 -10.83
CA PRO A 42 -0.93 -1.01 -11.37
C PRO A 42 -1.95 -2.13 -11.14
N ALA A 43 -3.22 -1.80 -11.22
CA ALA A 43 -4.33 -2.73 -11.26
C ALA A 43 -5.31 -2.24 -12.31
N GLU A 44 -6.03 -3.16 -12.94
CA GLU A 44 -7.20 -2.80 -13.72
C GLU A 44 -8.27 -2.14 -12.84
N PHE A 45 -9.12 -1.31 -13.43
CA PHE A 45 -10.13 -0.48 -12.74
C PHE A 45 -10.85 -1.19 -11.58
N ASN A 46 -11.32 -2.43 -11.81
CA ASN A 46 -12.04 -3.25 -10.83
C ASN A 46 -11.27 -4.51 -10.36
N ALA A 47 -9.98 -4.65 -10.70
CA ALA A 47 -9.20 -5.83 -10.33
C ALA A 47 -8.75 -5.80 -8.87
N ILE A 48 -8.63 -7.00 -8.29
CA ILE A 48 -8.05 -7.22 -6.96
C ILE A 48 -6.53 -7.38 -7.06
N GLN A 49 -6.08 -8.13 -8.07
CA GLN A 49 -4.66 -8.38 -8.32
C GLN A 49 -3.99 -7.18 -8.95
N PHE A 50 -2.70 -7.03 -8.65
CA PHE A 50 -1.85 -6.04 -9.29
C PHE A 50 -1.06 -6.66 -10.45
N GLU A 51 -0.81 -5.86 -11.47
CA GLU A 51 0.16 -6.16 -12.52
C GLU A 51 1.56 -6.33 -11.91
N ASN A 52 2.37 -7.18 -12.55
CA ASN A 52 3.72 -7.52 -12.11
C ASN A 52 3.80 -7.98 -10.64
N ALA A 53 2.75 -8.66 -10.14
CA ALA A 53 2.70 -9.14 -8.75
C ALA A 53 3.85 -10.09 -8.38
N ALA A 54 4.56 -10.69 -9.34
CA ALA A 54 5.78 -11.44 -9.08
C ALA A 54 6.88 -10.58 -8.42
N ASP A 55 6.96 -9.30 -8.78
CA ASP A 55 7.96 -8.36 -8.27
C ASP A 55 7.71 -7.98 -6.81
N LEU A 56 6.52 -8.26 -6.26
CA LEU A 56 6.23 -8.10 -4.83
C LEU A 56 7.18 -8.95 -3.96
N ALA A 57 7.65 -10.09 -4.47
CA ALA A 57 8.61 -10.94 -3.75
C ALA A 57 9.95 -10.22 -3.46
N THR A 58 10.31 -9.21 -4.27
CA THR A 58 11.54 -8.41 -4.07
C THR A 58 11.49 -7.57 -2.79
N LEU A 59 10.31 -7.35 -2.21
CA LEU A 59 10.11 -6.59 -0.97
C LEU A 59 10.40 -7.39 0.31
N THR A 60 10.61 -8.71 0.19
CA THR A 60 10.87 -9.59 1.35
C THR A 60 12.08 -9.13 2.17
N ASN A 61 13.12 -8.61 1.49
CA ASN A 61 14.38 -8.18 2.10
C ASN A 61 14.55 -6.66 2.08
N LYS A 62 13.45 -5.91 2.17
CA LYS A 62 13.45 -4.44 2.13
C LYS A 62 12.67 -3.87 3.31
N VAL A 63 13.08 -2.70 3.77
CA VAL A 63 12.33 -1.95 4.79
C VAL A 63 11.29 -1.09 4.08
N ILE A 64 10.01 -1.42 4.26
CA ILE A 64 8.90 -0.68 3.66
C ILE A 64 8.65 0.57 4.52
N ILE A 65 8.67 1.72 3.86
CA ILE A 65 8.48 3.02 4.52
C ILE A 65 7.05 3.51 4.33
N LYS A 66 6.52 3.36 3.11
CA LYS A 66 5.22 3.90 2.75
C LYS A 66 4.52 3.02 1.73
N ILE A 67 3.22 2.83 1.93
CA ILE A 67 2.33 2.19 0.97
C ILE A 67 1.20 3.16 0.62
N GLU A 68 1.05 3.45 -0.66
CA GLU A 68 -0.03 4.28 -1.20
C GLU A 68 -1.01 3.40 -1.98
N LEU A 69 -2.27 3.32 -1.54
CA LEU A 69 -3.34 2.68 -2.29
C LEU A 69 -4.14 3.74 -3.06
N VAL A 70 -4.12 3.65 -4.37
CA VAL A 70 -4.74 4.62 -5.28
C VAL A 70 -5.95 4.01 -5.96
N PHE A 71 -7.06 4.75 -5.94
CA PHE A 71 -8.32 4.36 -6.57
C PHE A 71 -9.05 5.61 -7.09
N THR A 72 -10.12 5.41 -7.86
CA THR A 72 -11.03 6.49 -8.25
C THR A 72 -12.23 6.55 -7.31
N THR A 73 -12.78 7.73 -7.08
CA THR A 73 -14.01 7.88 -6.29
C THR A 73 -15.27 7.62 -7.11
N PHE A 74 -15.12 7.36 -8.42
CA PHE A 74 -16.21 7.06 -9.32
C PHE A 74 -16.82 5.69 -9.01
N LYS A 75 -18.15 5.65 -8.91
CA LYS A 75 -18.91 4.41 -8.82
C LYS A 75 -19.96 4.40 -9.93
N LYS A 76 -19.90 3.37 -10.79
CA LYS A 76 -20.91 3.18 -11.86
C LYS A 76 -22.28 2.82 -11.27
N ASN A 77 -22.27 1.93 -10.29
CA ASN A 77 -23.46 1.47 -9.59
C ASN A 77 -23.45 2.06 -8.18
N GLU A 78 -24.58 2.55 -7.71
CA GLU A 78 -24.73 3.06 -6.34
C GLU A 78 -24.41 1.99 -5.29
N THR A 79 -24.63 0.71 -5.63
CA THR A 79 -24.32 -0.45 -4.78
C THR A 79 -22.86 -0.88 -4.83
N PHE A 80 -22.04 -0.29 -5.68
CA PHE A 80 -20.63 -0.64 -5.75
C PHE A 80 -19.90 -0.16 -4.49
N ASP A 81 -19.29 -1.12 -3.80
CA ASP A 81 -18.57 -0.89 -2.56
C ASP A 81 -17.06 -0.81 -2.83
N GLN A 82 -16.58 0.43 -3.03
CA GLN A 82 -15.15 0.72 -3.19
C GLN A 82 -14.34 0.31 -1.95
N HIS A 83 -14.93 0.36 -0.75
CA HIS A 83 -14.28 -0.03 0.49
C HIS A 83 -14.07 -1.56 0.53
N ALA A 84 -15.05 -2.34 0.07
CA ALA A 84 -14.91 -3.79 -0.10
C ALA A 84 -13.84 -4.17 -1.15
N LEU A 85 -13.76 -3.44 -2.27
CA LEU A 85 -12.70 -3.69 -3.26
C LEU A 85 -11.31 -3.38 -2.67
N ASN A 86 -11.16 -2.24 -1.99
CA ASN A 86 -9.90 -1.86 -1.34
C ASN A 86 -9.50 -2.87 -0.26
N ARG A 87 -10.44 -3.40 0.51
CA ARG A 87 -10.20 -4.50 1.46
C ARG A 87 -9.61 -5.73 0.77
N LYS A 88 -10.20 -6.16 -0.35
CA LYS A 88 -9.70 -7.32 -1.12
C LYS A 88 -8.29 -7.09 -1.66
N ARG A 89 -8.00 -5.88 -2.16
CA ARG A 89 -6.67 -5.46 -2.62
C ARG A 89 -5.64 -5.50 -1.49
N LEU A 90 -6.01 -5.03 -0.30
CA LEU A 90 -5.13 -5.10 0.87
C LEU A 90 -4.89 -6.56 1.30
N HIS A 91 -5.92 -7.41 1.36
CA HIS A 91 -5.71 -8.84 1.64
C HIS A 91 -4.74 -9.49 0.64
N TYR A 92 -4.92 -9.22 -0.66
CA TYR A 92 -4.01 -9.70 -1.69
C TYR A 92 -2.57 -9.24 -1.45
N LEU A 93 -2.36 -7.97 -1.09
CA LEU A 93 -1.03 -7.45 -0.76
C LEU A 93 -0.40 -8.15 0.45
N PHE A 94 -1.14 -8.31 1.56
CA PHE A 94 -0.64 -8.97 2.76
C PHE A 94 -0.35 -10.46 2.53
N GLU A 95 -1.08 -11.13 1.64
CA GLU A 95 -0.80 -12.51 1.24
C GLU A 95 0.52 -12.60 0.43
N LYS A 96 0.75 -11.66 -0.50
CA LYS A 96 1.94 -11.65 -1.35
C LYS A 96 3.19 -11.13 -0.67
N VAL A 97 3.04 -10.28 0.35
CA VAL A 97 4.14 -9.65 1.08
C VAL A 97 3.89 -9.77 2.59
N PRO A 98 4.00 -10.99 3.17
CA PRO A 98 3.64 -11.24 4.57
C PRO A 98 4.45 -10.42 5.58
N ASN A 99 5.67 -10.00 5.22
CA ASN A 99 6.53 -9.18 6.08
C ASN A 99 5.97 -7.76 6.33
N ILE A 100 4.96 -7.29 5.59
CA ILE A 100 4.22 -6.06 5.93
C ILE A 100 3.65 -6.14 7.34
N ALA A 101 3.08 -7.30 7.73
CA ALA A 101 2.45 -7.47 9.04
C ALA A 101 3.44 -7.37 10.21
N ALA A 102 4.73 -7.59 9.96
CA ALA A 102 5.80 -7.48 10.96
C ALA A 102 6.42 -6.07 11.04
N GLN A 103 6.06 -5.15 10.14
CA GLN A 103 6.66 -3.82 10.05
C GLN A 103 5.72 -2.75 10.63
N HIS A 104 6.09 -2.20 11.79
CA HIS A 104 5.23 -1.27 12.54
C HIS A 104 5.30 0.20 12.09
N ALA A 105 6.27 0.56 11.24
CA ALA A 105 6.55 1.94 10.86
C ALA A 105 6.13 2.28 9.42
N ILE A 106 5.24 1.47 8.82
CA ILE A 106 4.73 1.74 7.47
C ILE A 106 3.74 2.91 7.51
N GLU A 107 4.05 3.97 6.79
CA GLU A 107 3.09 5.03 6.51
C GLU A 107 2.07 4.55 5.47
N TRP A 108 0.79 4.56 5.83
CA TRP A 108 -0.29 4.20 4.92
C TRP A 108 -0.99 5.45 4.39
N SER A 109 -1.19 5.52 3.08
CA SER A 109 -1.93 6.60 2.43
C SER A 109 -2.97 6.02 1.48
N LEU A 110 -4.23 6.46 1.65
CA LEU A 110 -5.29 6.19 0.68
C LEU A 110 -5.45 7.42 -0.21
N ILE A 111 -5.49 7.23 -1.53
CA ILE A 111 -5.60 8.33 -2.50
C ILE A 111 -6.82 8.10 -3.38
N GLY A 112 -7.81 8.99 -3.27
CA GLY A 112 -9.02 8.98 -4.07
C GLY A 112 -8.92 9.99 -5.21
N GLN A 113 -9.03 9.52 -6.45
CA GLN A 113 -9.04 10.36 -7.65
C GLN A 113 -10.46 10.78 -8.03
N THR A 114 -10.72 12.08 -8.12
CA THR A 114 -12.08 12.65 -8.21
C THR A 114 -12.49 13.08 -9.61
N ALA A 115 -11.54 13.21 -10.55
CA ALA A 115 -11.83 13.69 -11.89
C ALA A 115 -12.50 12.63 -12.80
N CYS A 116 -12.45 11.34 -12.42
CA CYS A 116 -13.12 10.27 -13.17
C CYS A 116 -14.65 10.38 -13.07
N LYS A 117 -15.34 10.41 -14.22
CA LYS A 117 -16.81 10.52 -14.34
C LYS A 117 -17.45 9.35 -15.07
N THR A 118 -16.66 8.56 -15.80
CA THR A 118 -17.14 7.43 -16.59
C THR A 118 -16.29 6.18 -16.36
N VAL A 119 -16.81 5.01 -16.77
CA VAL A 119 -16.04 3.75 -16.68
C VAL A 119 -14.87 3.80 -17.66
N GLU A 120 -15.07 4.41 -18.81
CA GLU A 120 -14.10 4.58 -19.89
C GLU A 120 -12.93 5.42 -19.40
N GLU A 121 -13.19 6.59 -18.81
CA GLU A 121 -12.16 7.39 -18.14
C GLU A 121 -11.51 6.63 -16.99
N GLY A 122 -12.28 5.88 -16.22
CA GLY A 122 -11.76 5.07 -15.11
C GLY A 122 -10.66 4.11 -15.53
N ARG A 123 -10.70 3.56 -16.75
CA ARG A 123 -9.63 2.68 -17.25
C ARG A 123 -8.31 3.42 -17.49
N ASP A 124 -8.35 4.72 -17.74
CA ASP A 124 -7.15 5.54 -17.97
C ASP A 124 -6.53 6.08 -16.68
N PHE A 125 -7.24 5.99 -15.56
CA PHE A 125 -6.75 6.45 -14.26
C PHE A 125 -5.88 5.38 -13.62
N PHE A 126 -4.85 5.81 -12.88
CA PHE A 126 -4.01 4.85 -12.17
C PHE A 126 -4.81 4.21 -11.03
N HIS A 127 -4.89 2.89 -11.03
CA HIS A 127 -5.38 2.10 -9.90
C HIS A 127 -4.24 1.20 -9.45
N GLY A 128 -4.15 0.91 -8.17
CA GLY A 128 -3.15 -0.01 -7.64
C GLY A 128 -2.39 0.57 -6.47
N ILE A 129 -1.16 0.10 -6.29
CA ILE A 129 -0.36 0.42 -5.11
C ILE A 129 1.04 0.93 -5.50
N LEU A 130 1.56 1.83 -4.67
CA LEU A 130 2.95 2.23 -4.68
C LEU A 130 3.58 1.87 -3.37
N ILE A 131 4.79 1.29 -3.43
CA ILE A 131 5.54 0.87 -2.26
C ILE A 131 6.89 1.56 -2.27
N LYS A 132 7.10 2.46 -1.31
CA LYS A 132 8.40 3.10 -1.07
C LYS A 132 9.16 2.30 -0.02
N TYR A 133 10.43 2.05 -0.30
CA TYR A 133 11.26 1.19 0.53
C TYR A 133 12.68 1.76 0.71
N LYS A 134 13.41 1.17 1.66
CA LYS A 134 14.86 1.27 1.80
C LYS A 134 15.46 -0.12 1.69
N GLU A 135 16.68 -0.17 1.16
CA GLU A 135 17.49 -1.39 1.29
C GLU A 135 17.77 -1.65 2.77
N LEU A 136 17.94 -2.94 3.12
CA LEU A 136 18.38 -3.29 4.47
C LEU A 136 19.76 -2.66 4.74
N PRO A 137 20.02 -2.17 5.96
CA PRO A 137 21.32 -1.65 6.31
C PRO A 137 22.40 -2.71 6.11
N THR A 138 23.40 -2.38 5.30
CA THR A 138 24.68 -3.09 5.27
C THR A 138 25.52 -2.66 6.49
N PRO A 139 26.51 -3.44 6.92
CA PRO A 139 27.45 -3.00 7.96
C PRO A 139 28.07 -1.63 7.67
N ALA A 140 28.37 -1.34 6.40
CA ALA A 140 28.89 -0.05 5.97
C ALA A 140 27.88 1.10 6.16
N SER A 141 26.62 0.93 5.74
CA SER A 141 25.58 1.96 5.93
C SER A 141 25.19 2.12 7.41
N SER A 142 25.20 1.05 8.19
CA SER A 142 24.91 1.11 9.63
C SER A 142 25.93 1.94 10.39
N LEU A 143 27.22 1.85 10.02
CA LEU A 143 28.27 2.68 10.62
C LEU A 143 28.05 4.17 10.32
N ILE A 144 27.63 4.50 9.10
CA ILE A 144 27.31 5.87 8.70
C ILE A 144 26.10 6.38 9.51
N GLU A 145 25.02 5.61 9.59
CA GLU A 145 23.82 6.01 10.34
C GLU A 145 24.12 6.23 11.84
N GLN A 146 24.95 5.38 12.46
CA GLN A 146 25.37 5.54 13.85
C GLN A 146 26.16 6.84 14.11
N GLN A 147 26.92 7.31 13.13
CA GLN A 147 27.68 8.56 13.26
C GLN A 147 26.76 9.79 13.26
N PHE A 148 25.67 9.77 12.49
CA PHE A 148 24.69 10.85 12.49
C PHE A 148 23.85 10.91 13.77
N ILE A 149 23.50 9.76 14.35
CA ILE A 149 22.72 9.70 15.61
C ILE A 149 23.54 10.22 16.81
N LYS A 150 24.87 9.99 16.82
CA LYS A 150 25.75 10.45 17.91
C LYS A 150 26.11 11.94 17.82
N ALA A 151 25.85 12.58 16.68
CA ALA A 151 26.20 13.97 16.42
C ALA A 151 25.01 14.95 16.54
N ALA A 152 23.80 14.43 16.78
CA ALA A 152 22.57 15.18 17.02
C ALA A 152 22.21 15.18 18.51
#